data_AF-A0A962V8I0-F1
#
_entry.id   AF-A0A962V8I0-F1
#
_cell.length_a   1.000
_cell.length_b   1.000
_cell.length_c   1.000
_cell.angle_alpha   90.00
_cell.angle_beta   90.00
_cell.angle_gamma   90.00
#
_symmetry.space_group_name_H-M   'P 1'
#
loop_
_entity.id
_entity.type
_entity.pdbx_description
1 polymer ?
#
loop_
_entity_poly.entity_id
_entity_poly.type
_entity_poly.pdbx_seq_one_letter_code
_entity_poly.pdbx_strand_id
1 'polypeptide(L)'
;MRTHLRQLIADALQQLKQTGQLPQEVDPALQIERTRDRSHGDFASNVAMLLAKPARRKPRELAELVVAALPESTAVSRVDIAGPGFINFFLDPQAQYAVIDTVLEQAGHYGRSEVGAGRKAQVEFVSANPTGPLHVGHGRGAAVGDTLARLLEAQGWDVVREFYYNDAGQQINNLMLSVQARVKGLSPDDAGWPVDGYRGDYIQDVARAYLERETVAADDQQVTGAGDPDDADAIRRFAVAYLRREQDLDLRAFGVHFDVYYLESALY
;
A
#
# COMPACT_ATOMS: atom_id res chain seq x y z
N MET A 1 17.65 5.38 -15.76
CA MET A 1 18.91 4.86 -16.34
C MET A 1 18.75 3.60 -17.21
N ARG A 2 18.25 2.45 -16.71
CA ARG A 2 18.10 1.25 -17.56
C ARG A 2 17.30 1.50 -18.84
N THR A 3 16.22 2.27 -18.75
CA THR A 3 15.42 2.69 -19.91
C THR A 3 16.25 3.48 -20.93
N HIS A 4 17.08 4.42 -20.47
CA HIS A 4 17.98 5.21 -21.32
C HIS A 4 19.00 4.31 -22.05
N LEU A 5 19.71 3.43 -21.31
CA LEU A 5 20.68 2.51 -21.92
C LEU A 5 20.03 1.56 -22.93
N ARG A 6 18.79 1.10 -22.65
CA ARG A 6 18.01 0.30 -23.60
C ARG A 6 17.73 1.07 -24.88
N GLN A 7 17.38 2.36 -24.77
CA GLN A 7 17.14 3.21 -25.93
C GLN A 7 18.41 3.40 -26.77
N LEU A 8 19.56 3.69 -26.13
CA LEU A 8 20.84 3.82 -26.84
C LEU A 8 21.17 2.56 -27.66
N ILE A 9 20.98 1.37 -27.07
CA ILE A 9 21.19 0.12 -27.80
C ILE A 9 20.15 -0.03 -28.93
N ALA A 10 18.88 0.26 -28.69
CA ALA A 10 17.84 0.16 -29.72
C ALA A 10 18.16 1.05 -30.94
N ASP A 11 18.59 2.29 -30.70
CA ASP A 11 18.98 3.25 -31.75
C ASP A 11 20.20 2.74 -32.54
N ALA A 12 21.22 2.22 -31.85
CA ALA A 12 22.39 1.61 -32.47
C ALA A 12 22.02 0.41 -33.35
N LEU A 13 21.12 -0.47 -32.88
CA LEU A 13 20.63 -1.60 -33.67
C LEU A 13 19.85 -1.15 -34.90
N GLN A 14 19.03 -0.10 -34.78
CA GLN A 14 18.29 0.46 -35.91
C GLN A 14 19.25 1.02 -36.97
N GLN A 15 20.30 1.75 -36.56
CA GLN A 15 21.33 2.24 -37.48
C GLN A 15 22.07 1.10 -38.20
N LEU A 16 22.45 0.05 -37.46
CA LEU A 16 23.12 -1.11 -38.03
C LEU A 16 22.23 -1.89 -39.02
N LYS A 17 20.92 -1.93 -38.78
CA LYS A 17 19.95 -2.46 -39.76
C LYS A 17 19.90 -1.59 -41.02
N GLN A 18 19.77 -0.28 -40.87
CA GLN A 18 19.71 0.66 -42.00
C GLN A 18 20.96 0.61 -42.89
N THR A 19 22.13 0.41 -42.29
CA THR A 19 23.42 0.29 -42.99
C THR A 19 23.70 -1.13 -43.52
N GLY A 20 22.76 -2.06 -43.36
CA GLY A 20 22.89 -3.44 -43.85
C GLY A 20 23.89 -4.31 -43.08
N GLN A 21 24.37 -3.85 -41.92
CA GLN A 21 25.30 -4.60 -41.07
C GLN A 21 24.59 -5.62 -40.16
N LEU A 22 23.28 -5.42 -39.92
CA LEU A 22 22.39 -6.37 -39.25
C LEU A 22 21.19 -6.72 -40.13
N PRO A 23 20.67 -7.97 -40.07
CA PRO A 23 19.43 -8.32 -40.75
C PRO A 23 18.22 -7.58 -40.16
N GLN A 24 17.28 -7.17 -41.02
CA GLN A 24 16.12 -6.36 -40.63
C GLN A 24 15.21 -7.05 -39.60
N GLU A 25 15.07 -8.36 -39.72
CA GLU A 25 14.14 -9.18 -38.93
C GLU A 25 14.61 -9.49 -37.51
N VAL A 26 15.83 -9.05 -37.15
CA VAL A 26 16.40 -9.36 -35.85
C VAL A 26 15.93 -8.35 -34.81
N ASP A 27 15.15 -8.82 -33.83
CA ASP A 27 14.64 -7.97 -32.74
C ASP A 27 14.86 -8.65 -31.37
N PRO A 28 16.06 -8.51 -30.78
CA PRO A 28 16.37 -9.17 -29.51
C PRO A 28 15.69 -8.47 -28.34
N ALA A 29 15.20 -9.26 -27.37
CA ALA A 29 14.73 -8.71 -26.11
C ALA A 29 15.90 -8.05 -25.34
N LEU A 30 15.90 -6.71 -25.29
CA LEU A 30 17.00 -5.94 -24.70
C LEU A 30 16.99 -6.00 -23.17
N GLN A 31 17.95 -6.75 -22.63
CA GLN A 31 18.21 -6.86 -21.20
C GLN A 31 19.40 -5.98 -20.81
N ILE A 32 19.20 -5.19 -19.76
CA ILE A 32 20.21 -4.35 -19.10
C ILE A 32 20.21 -4.74 -17.62
N GLU A 33 21.32 -5.30 -17.16
CA GLU A 33 21.46 -5.77 -15.78
C GLU A 33 22.52 -4.97 -15.04
N ARG A 34 22.39 -4.86 -13.71
CA ARG A 34 23.50 -4.35 -12.90
C ARG A 34 24.61 -5.40 -12.89
N THR A 35 25.84 -4.94 -13.06
CA THR A 35 27.02 -5.79 -12.89
C THR A 35 27.16 -6.21 -11.43
N ARG A 36 27.75 -7.38 -11.20
CA ARG A 36 28.09 -7.83 -9.84
C ARG A 36 29.39 -7.20 -9.33
N ASP A 37 30.33 -6.94 -10.23
CA ASP A 37 31.61 -6.30 -9.97
C ASP A 37 31.64 -4.94 -10.67
N ARG A 38 32.00 -3.90 -9.90
CA ARG A 38 32.12 -2.51 -10.40
C ARG A 38 33.25 -2.35 -11.41
N SER A 39 34.26 -3.24 -11.40
CA SER A 39 35.32 -3.25 -12.42
C SER A 39 34.78 -3.52 -13.82
N HIS A 40 33.60 -4.13 -13.92
CA HIS A 40 32.88 -4.40 -15.17
C HIS A 40 31.85 -3.32 -15.53
N GLY A 41 31.87 -2.16 -14.87
CA GLY A 41 30.91 -1.07 -15.11
C GLY A 41 29.72 -1.10 -14.15
N ASP A 42 28.73 -0.25 -14.38
CA ASP A 42 27.50 -0.17 -13.59
C ASP A 42 26.40 -1.10 -14.14
N PHE A 43 26.36 -1.22 -15.47
CA PHE A 43 25.37 -1.99 -16.20
C PHE A 43 26.02 -2.80 -17.33
N ALA A 44 25.44 -3.94 -17.65
CA ALA A 44 25.88 -4.78 -18.77
C ALA A 44 24.71 -5.20 -19.66
N SER A 45 25.00 -5.41 -20.94
CA SER A 45 24.09 -6.05 -21.89
C SER A 45 24.77 -7.20 -22.62
N ASN A 46 24.02 -8.28 -22.82
CA ASN A 46 24.46 -9.45 -23.60
C ASN A 46 23.93 -9.41 -25.05
N VAL A 47 23.40 -8.28 -25.51
CA VAL A 47 22.70 -8.16 -26.80
C VAL A 47 23.52 -8.71 -27.97
N ALA A 48 24.84 -8.49 -28.00
CA ALA A 48 25.69 -8.97 -29.08
C ALA A 48 25.74 -10.51 -29.18
N MET A 49 25.60 -11.22 -28.06
CA MET A 49 25.51 -12.68 -28.02
C MET A 49 24.18 -13.18 -28.57
N LEU A 50 23.09 -12.46 -28.29
CA LEU A 50 21.76 -12.78 -28.83
C LEU A 50 21.72 -12.58 -30.35
N LEU A 51 22.43 -11.57 -30.86
CA LEU A 51 22.51 -11.22 -32.27
C LEU A 51 23.43 -12.15 -33.09
N ALA A 52 24.35 -12.87 -32.44
CA ALA A 52 25.40 -13.64 -33.12
C ALA A 52 24.88 -14.69 -34.11
N LYS A 53 23.93 -15.53 -33.66
CA LYS A 53 23.35 -16.58 -34.52
C LYS A 53 22.51 -16.01 -35.66
N PRO A 54 21.57 -15.07 -35.43
CA PRO A 54 20.81 -14.46 -36.52
C PRO A 54 21.67 -13.68 -37.54
N ALA A 55 22.69 -12.96 -37.07
CA ALA A 55 23.57 -12.16 -37.93
C ALA A 55 24.71 -12.99 -38.56
N ARG A 56 24.90 -14.25 -38.17
CA ARG A 56 26.01 -15.13 -38.57
C ARG A 56 27.39 -14.49 -38.39
N ARG A 57 27.57 -13.76 -37.27
CA ARG A 57 28.80 -13.05 -36.91
C ARG A 57 29.26 -13.44 -35.52
N LYS A 58 30.54 -13.24 -35.21
CA LYS A 58 31.04 -13.51 -33.85
C LYS A 58 30.44 -12.49 -32.88
N PRO A 59 30.05 -12.90 -31.65
CA PRO A 59 29.45 -11.97 -30.70
C PRO A 59 30.33 -10.75 -30.37
N ARG A 60 31.66 -10.94 -30.31
CA ARG A 60 32.59 -9.83 -30.04
C ARG A 60 32.64 -8.80 -31.18
N GLU A 61 32.66 -9.26 -32.43
CA GLU A 61 32.58 -8.37 -33.61
C GLU A 61 31.25 -7.59 -33.60
N LEU A 62 30.15 -8.23 -33.21
CA LEU A 62 28.86 -7.55 -33.06
C LEU A 62 28.84 -6.54 -31.92
N ALA A 63 29.49 -6.84 -30.80
CA ALA A 63 29.61 -5.89 -29.69
C ALA A 63 30.38 -4.65 -30.13
N GLU A 64 31.47 -4.80 -30.89
CA GLU A 64 32.25 -3.69 -31.45
C GLU A 64 31.41 -2.83 -32.39
N LEU A 65 30.61 -3.45 -33.26
CA LEU A 65 29.70 -2.73 -34.15
C LEU A 65 28.60 -1.98 -33.40
N VAL A 66 27.99 -2.62 -32.39
CA VAL A 66 26.96 -1.97 -31.57
C VAL A 66 27.56 -0.79 -30.82
N VAL A 67 28.71 -0.96 -30.17
CA VAL A 67 29.38 0.11 -29.42
C VAL A 67 29.77 1.27 -30.33
N ALA A 68 30.28 0.99 -31.54
CA ALA A 68 30.63 2.02 -32.52
C ALA A 68 29.40 2.77 -33.07
N ALA A 69 28.21 2.16 -33.05
CA ALA A 69 26.96 2.75 -33.47
C ALA A 69 26.14 3.36 -32.32
N LEU A 70 26.64 3.31 -31.06
CA LEU A 70 25.95 3.95 -29.95
C LEU A 70 25.93 5.47 -30.16
N PRO A 71 24.77 6.13 -30.02
CA PRO A 71 24.73 7.59 -30.00
C PRO A 71 25.45 8.11 -28.75
N GLU A 72 26.03 9.30 -28.86
CA GLU A 72 26.66 9.97 -27.73
C GLU A 72 25.65 10.20 -26.59
N SER A 73 26.11 10.02 -25.35
CA SER A 73 25.27 10.17 -24.17
C SER A 73 26.10 10.71 -23.02
N THR A 74 25.74 11.90 -22.52
CA THR A 74 26.35 12.51 -21.32
C THR A 74 26.19 11.64 -20.07
N ALA A 75 25.26 10.67 -20.09
CA ALA A 75 25.05 9.74 -19.00
C ALA A 75 26.08 8.58 -18.93
N VAL A 76 26.86 8.37 -19.98
CA VAL A 76 27.79 7.24 -20.11
C VAL A 76 29.20 7.79 -20.25
N SER A 77 30.05 7.53 -19.26
CA SER A 77 31.45 7.97 -19.27
C SER A 77 32.32 7.06 -20.14
N ARG A 78 32.01 5.77 -20.17
CA ARG A 78 32.75 4.77 -20.94
C ARG A 78 31.92 3.54 -21.25
N VAL A 79 32.21 2.89 -22.37
CA VAL A 79 31.68 1.56 -22.72
C VAL A 79 32.83 0.62 -23.02
N ASP A 80 32.87 -0.51 -22.31
CA ASP A 80 33.88 -1.57 -22.51
C ASP A 80 33.23 -2.85 -23.06
N ILE A 81 34.00 -3.65 -23.80
CA ILE A 81 33.57 -4.97 -24.27
C ILE A 81 34.32 -6.06 -23.51
N ALA A 82 33.59 -6.85 -22.74
CA ALA A 82 34.14 -7.92 -21.91
C ALA A 82 33.82 -9.33 -22.45
N GLY A 83 34.77 -10.24 -22.23
CA GLY A 83 34.62 -11.67 -22.53
C GLY A 83 34.12 -11.93 -23.96
N PRO A 84 33.05 -12.74 -24.13
CA PRO A 84 32.55 -13.11 -25.44
C PRO A 84 31.87 -11.97 -26.21
N GLY A 85 31.50 -10.86 -25.56
CA GLY A 85 30.76 -9.76 -26.18
C GLY A 85 29.75 -9.07 -25.25
N PHE A 86 30.01 -9.06 -23.94
CA PHE A 86 29.21 -8.23 -23.03
C PHE A 86 29.56 -6.76 -23.25
N ILE A 87 28.54 -5.93 -23.42
CA ILE A 87 28.69 -4.49 -23.53
C ILE A 87 28.47 -3.90 -22.13
N ASN A 88 29.54 -3.40 -21.54
CA ASN A 88 29.58 -2.89 -20.17
C ASN A 88 29.57 -1.37 -20.18
N PHE A 89 28.58 -0.77 -19.52
CA PHE A 89 28.41 0.68 -19.42
C PHE A 89 28.92 1.17 -18.07
N PHE A 90 29.82 2.14 -18.11
CA PHE A 90 30.24 2.95 -16.99
C PHE A 90 29.48 4.26 -17.07
N LEU A 91 28.72 4.59 -16.05
CA LEU A 91 27.95 5.81 -16.03
C LEU A 91 28.86 6.99 -15.71
N ASP A 92 28.45 8.16 -16.18
CA ASP A 92 29.00 9.39 -15.65
C ASP A 92 28.50 9.56 -14.19
N PRO A 93 29.37 9.83 -13.20
CA PRO A 93 28.95 10.06 -11.83
C PRO A 93 27.89 11.16 -11.69
N GLN A 94 27.97 12.23 -12.50
CA GLN A 94 26.99 13.31 -12.51
C GLN A 94 25.62 12.85 -12.98
N ALA A 95 25.55 11.86 -13.88
CA ALA A 95 24.29 11.29 -14.33
C ALA A 95 23.53 10.56 -13.22
N GLN A 96 24.21 10.14 -12.15
CA GLN A 96 23.56 9.58 -10.97
C GLN A 96 22.93 10.69 -10.11
N TYR A 97 23.48 11.91 -10.14
CA TYR A 97 22.97 13.05 -9.38
C TYR A 97 21.84 13.80 -10.08
N ALA A 98 21.61 13.59 -11.38
CA ALA A 98 20.49 14.21 -12.09
C ALA A 98 19.12 13.95 -11.45
N VAL A 99 18.96 12.84 -10.72
CA VAL A 99 17.73 12.56 -9.95
C VAL A 99 17.51 13.56 -8.81
N ILE A 100 18.57 14.15 -8.25
CA ILE A 100 18.48 15.13 -7.16
C ILE A 100 17.74 16.37 -7.66
N ASP A 101 18.09 16.89 -8.84
CA ASP A 101 17.38 18.02 -9.44
C ASP A 101 15.90 17.68 -9.66
N THR A 102 15.61 16.47 -10.19
CA THR A 102 14.23 15.99 -10.33
C THR A 102 13.49 15.91 -8.99
N VAL A 103 14.13 15.42 -7.93
CA VAL A 103 13.54 15.33 -6.58
C VAL A 103 13.27 16.72 -6.02
N LEU A 104 14.19 17.67 -6.21
CA LEU A 104 14.05 19.06 -5.75
C LEU A 104 12.95 19.80 -6.53
N GLU A 105 12.87 19.59 -7.84
CA GLU A 105 11.83 20.16 -8.71
C GLU A 105 10.44 19.59 -8.40
N GLN A 106 10.31 18.28 -8.22
CA GLN A 106 9.02 17.64 -7.95
C GLN A 106 8.59 17.74 -6.48
N ALA A 107 9.54 17.91 -5.55
CA ALA A 107 9.31 18.04 -4.12
C ALA A 107 8.35 16.96 -3.58
N GLY A 108 7.24 17.36 -2.94
CA GLY A 108 6.22 16.44 -2.40
C GLY A 108 5.48 15.58 -3.44
N HIS A 109 5.70 15.82 -4.73
CA HIS A 109 5.14 15.04 -5.83
C HIS A 109 6.12 13.99 -6.36
N TYR A 110 7.38 13.99 -5.91
CA TYR A 110 8.34 12.99 -6.35
C TYR A 110 7.88 11.58 -5.99
N GLY A 111 7.96 10.67 -6.95
CA GLY A 111 7.52 9.28 -6.79
C GLY A 111 6.02 9.05 -7.00
N ARG A 112 5.23 10.11 -7.28
CA ARG A 112 3.83 9.96 -7.71
C ARG A 112 3.73 9.62 -9.20
N SER A 113 2.60 9.02 -9.60
CA SER A 113 2.31 8.73 -11.01
C SER A 113 0.81 8.76 -11.31
N GLU A 114 0.45 8.73 -12.59
CA GLU A 114 -0.95 8.72 -13.06
C GLU A 114 -1.38 7.34 -13.61
N VAL A 115 -0.69 6.26 -13.23
CA VAL A 115 -0.98 4.90 -13.73
C VAL A 115 -2.39 4.43 -13.34
N GLY A 116 -2.91 4.90 -12.21
CA GLY A 116 -4.28 4.68 -11.77
C GLY A 116 -5.30 5.30 -12.72
N ALA A 117 -4.97 6.42 -13.36
CA ALA A 117 -5.82 7.14 -14.32
C ALA A 117 -7.25 7.39 -13.79
N GLY A 118 -7.39 7.73 -12.50
CA GLY A 118 -8.67 7.99 -11.86
C GLY A 118 -9.55 6.76 -11.66
N ARG A 119 -9.02 5.55 -11.84
CA ARG A 119 -9.73 4.31 -11.48
C ARG A 119 -10.03 4.29 -9.99
N LYS A 120 -11.20 3.75 -9.65
CA LYS A 120 -11.67 3.66 -8.28
C LYS A 120 -11.11 2.43 -7.58
N ALA A 121 -10.73 2.60 -6.31
CA ALA A 121 -10.37 1.51 -5.42
C ALA A 121 -11.00 1.74 -4.04
N GLN A 122 -11.65 0.72 -3.50
CA GLN A 122 -12.08 0.69 -2.11
C GLN A 122 -11.08 -0.13 -1.30
N VAL A 123 -10.59 0.43 -0.21
CA VAL A 123 -9.71 -0.24 0.74
C VAL A 123 -10.46 -0.36 2.06
N GLU A 124 -10.96 -1.55 2.34
CA GLU A 124 -11.57 -1.90 3.62
C GLU A 124 -10.48 -2.42 4.57
N PHE A 125 -10.40 -1.87 5.78
CA PHE A 125 -9.39 -2.30 6.76
C PHE A 125 -9.79 -1.98 8.20
N VAL A 126 -9.07 -2.58 9.15
CA VAL A 126 -9.39 -2.66 10.59
C VAL A 126 -10.64 -3.48 10.87
N SER A 127 -11.82 -3.04 10.38
CA SER A 127 -13.12 -3.70 10.45
C SER A 127 -13.36 -4.48 11.75
N ALA A 128 -12.99 -3.86 12.86
CA ALA A 128 -13.08 -4.46 14.18
C ALA A 128 -14.51 -4.37 14.67
N ASN A 129 -15.01 -5.45 15.27
CA ASN A 129 -16.35 -5.44 15.85
C ASN A 129 -16.40 -4.41 17.00
N PRO A 130 -17.50 -3.66 17.15
CA PRO A 130 -17.63 -2.62 18.16
C PRO A 130 -17.95 -3.23 19.54
N THR A 131 -17.15 -4.20 19.98
CA THR A 131 -17.35 -4.96 21.23
C THR A 131 -16.28 -4.71 22.29
N GLY A 132 -15.24 -3.95 21.96
CA GLY A 132 -14.23 -3.51 22.90
C GLY A 132 -13.24 -2.51 22.27
N PRO A 133 -12.29 -2.01 23.07
CA PRO A 133 -11.26 -1.08 22.60
C PRO A 133 -10.33 -1.74 21.56
N LEU A 134 -9.68 -0.91 20.74
CA LEU A 134 -8.66 -1.40 19.82
C LEU A 134 -7.41 -1.84 20.59
N HIS A 135 -6.58 -2.64 19.94
CA HIS A 135 -5.33 -3.16 20.50
C HIS A 135 -4.26 -3.21 19.41
N VAL A 136 -3.01 -3.51 19.77
CA VAL A 136 -1.87 -3.51 18.84
C VAL A 136 -2.10 -4.31 17.55
N GLY A 137 -2.84 -5.42 17.62
CA GLY A 137 -3.25 -6.19 16.44
C GLY A 137 -4.07 -5.37 15.42
N HIS A 138 -5.02 -4.55 15.88
CA HIS A 138 -5.79 -3.64 15.05
C HIS A 138 -4.92 -2.53 14.48
N GLY A 139 -3.95 -2.02 15.26
CA GLY A 139 -2.98 -1.02 14.80
C GLY A 139 -2.13 -1.49 13.62
N ARG A 140 -1.77 -2.78 13.58
CA ARG A 140 -1.13 -3.38 12.39
C ARG A 140 -2.04 -3.31 11.16
N GLY A 141 -3.32 -3.68 11.31
CA GLY A 141 -4.31 -3.60 10.25
C GLY A 141 -4.49 -2.16 9.74
N ALA A 142 -4.56 -1.21 10.68
CA ALA A 142 -4.67 0.22 10.40
C ALA A 142 -3.47 0.74 9.58
N ALA A 143 -2.24 0.43 10.00
CA ALA A 143 -1.02 0.85 9.32
C ALA A 143 -0.91 0.28 7.90
N VAL A 144 -1.23 -1.01 7.71
CA VAL A 144 -1.15 -1.66 6.39
C VAL A 144 -2.21 -1.11 5.44
N GLY A 145 -3.47 -1.01 5.89
CA GLY A 145 -4.58 -0.52 5.08
C GLY A 145 -4.37 0.93 4.66
N ASP A 146 -4.04 1.81 5.60
CA ASP A 146 -3.82 3.24 5.29
C ASP A 146 -2.59 3.45 4.38
N THR A 147 -1.51 2.68 4.57
CA THR A 147 -0.33 2.73 3.68
C THR A 147 -0.70 2.30 2.25
N LEU A 148 -1.51 1.26 2.10
CA LEU A 148 -1.97 0.81 0.79
C LEU A 148 -2.86 1.87 0.11
N ALA A 149 -3.78 2.48 0.86
CA ALA A 149 -4.63 3.55 0.36
C ALA A 149 -3.78 4.75 -0.11
N ARG A 150 -2.84 5.22 0.71
CA ARG A 150 -1.92 6.32 0.34
C ARG A 150 -1.04 5.99 -0.88
N LEU A 151 -0.60 4.74 -1.00
CA LEU A 151 0.17 4.29 -2.16
C LEU A 151 -0.70 4.35 -3.42
N LEU A 152 -1.94 3.84 -3.38
CA LEU A 152 -2.86 3.89 -4.52
C LEU A 152 -3.15 5.34 -4.93
N GLU A 153 -3.41 6.24 -3.98
CA GLU A 153 -3.58 7.67 -4.24
C GLU A 153 -2.33 8.30 -4.88
N ALA A 154 -1.14 7.97 -4.38
CA ALA A 154 0.12 8.43 -4.96
C ALA A 154 0.33 7.93 -6.40
N GLN A 155 -0.31 6.82 -6.77
CA GLN A 155 -0.30 6.27 -8.13
C GLN A 155 -1.50 6.72 -8.99
N GLY A 156 -2.30 7.70 -8.54
CA GLY A 156 -3.36 8.32 -9.34
C GLY A 156 -4.69 7.56 -9.34
N TRP A 157 -4.96 6.78 -8.30
CA TRP A 157 -6.28 6.14 -8.07
C TRP A 157 -7.20 7.06 -7.26
N ASP A 158 -8.51 6.94 -7.50
CA ASP A 158 -9.58 7.51 -6.67
C ASP A 158 -9.90 6.51 -5.56
N VAL A 159 -9.40 6.75 -4.35
CA VAL A 159 -9.41 5.78 -3.25
C VAL A 159 -10.46 6.14 -2.22
N VAL A 160 -11.24 5.15 -1.78
CA VAL A 160 -12.15 5.24 -0.64
C VAL A 160 -11.66 4.29 0.46
N ARG A 161 -11.44 4.84 1.65
CA ARG A 161 -11.14 4.06 2.87
C ARG A 161 -12.44 3.73 3.58
N GLU A 162 -12.70 2.44 3.75
CA GLU A 162 -13.91 1.97 4.44
C GLU A 162 -13.56 1.25 5.74
N PHE A 163 -14.34 1.55 6.78
CA PHE A 163 -14.40 0.73 7.99
C PHE A 163 -15.73 0.00 8.00
N TYR A 164 -15.69 -1.33 8.00
CA TYR A 164 -16.87 -2.16 8.13
C TYR A 164 -17.09 -2.60 9.58
N TYR A 165 -18.22 -2.19 10.16
CA TYR A 165 -18.66 -2.61 11.49
C TYR A 165 -19.61 -3.79 11.38
N ASN A 166 -19.21 -4.94 11.95
CA ASN A 166 -20.17 -6.00 12.26
C ASN A 166 -20.89 -5.65 13.58
N ASP A 167 -21.94 -4.85 13.47
CA ASP A 167 -22.77 -4.36 14.57
C ASP A 167 -24.01 -5.24 14.83
N ALA A 168 -24.02 -6.46 14.31
CA ALA A 168 -25.07 -7.44 14.53
C ALA A 168 -24.55 -8.78 15.08
N GLY A 169 -25.47 -9.69 15.41
CA GLY A 169 -25.15 -11.06 15.80
C GLY A 169 -24.69 -11.25 17.25
N GLN A 170 -24.08 -12.40 17.51
CA GLN A 170 -23.94 -12.90 18.88
C GLN A 170 -22.93 -12.11 19.74
N GLN A 171 -21.89 -11.55 19.13
CA GLN A 171 -20.94 -10.72 19.87
C GLN A 171 -21.61 -9.46 20.42
N ILE A 172 -22.50 -8.85 19.65
CA ILE A 172 -23.26 -7.67 20.08
C ILE A 172 -24.29 -8.03 21.14
N ASN A 173 -24.92 -9.21 21.06
CA ASN A 173 -25.76 -9.73 22.13
C ASN A 173 -24.97 -9.91 23.44
N ASN A 174 -23.78 -10.52 23.36
CA ASN A 174 -22.92 -10.70 24.53
C ASN A 174 -22.49 -9.36 25.13
N LEU A 175 -22.16 -8.36 24.30
CA LEU A 175 -21.86 -7.01 24.75
C LEU A 175 -23.04 -6.40 25.51
N MET A 176 -24.24 -6.43 24.91
CA MET A 176 -25.46 -5.92 25.55
C MET A 176 -25.70 -6.59 26.90
N LEU A 177 -25.63 -7.92 26.97
CA LEU A 177 -25.83 -8.67 28.22
C LEU A 177 -24.76 -8.31 29.29
N SER A 178 -23.52 -8.09 28.87
CA SER A 178 -22.42 -7.71 29.78
C SER A 178 -22.65 -6.32 30.37
N VAL A 179 -23.05 -5.35 29.54
CA VAL A 179 -23.39 -4.00 29.97
C VAL A 179 -24.62 -4.04 30.88
N GLN A 180 -25.66 -4.79 30.51
CA GLN A 180 -26.86 -4.94 31.34
C GLN A 180 -26.54 -5.54 32.72
N ALA A 181 -25.66 -6.54 32.77
CA ALA A 181 -25.20 -7.11 34.05
C ALA A 181 -24.51 -6.06 34.93
N ARG A 182 -23.61 -5.24 34.37
CA ARG A 182 -22.98 -4.12 35.10
C ARG A 182 -23.99 -3.07 35.55
N VAL A 183 -24.94 -2.70 34.69
CA VAL A 183 -26.01 -1.74 35.03
C VAL A 183 -26.87 -2.26 36.18
N LYS A 184 -27.05 -3.58 36.31
CA LYS A 184 -27.72 -4.26 37.43
C LYS A 184 -26.83 -4.48 38.66
N GLY A 185 -25.61 -3.96 38.65
CA GLY A 185 -24.66 -4.04 39.77
C GLY A 185 -23.90 -5.35 39.89
N LEU A 186 -23.96 -6.23 38.88
CA LEU A 186 -23.18 -7.47 38.85
C LEU A 186 -21.74 -7.19 38.40
N SER A 187 -20.83 -8.01 38.89
CA SER A 187 -19.43 -8.09 38.52
C SER A 187 -19.14 -9.41 37.76
N PRO A 188 -18.02 -9.50 37.03
CA PRO A 188 -17.65 -10.71 36.28
C PRO A 188 -17.45 -11.97 37.14
N ASP A 189 -17.36 -11.82 38.46
CA ASP A 189 -17.18 -12.93 39.40
C ASP A 189 -18.51 -13.34 40.07
N ASP A 190 -19.60 -12.61 39.82
CA ASP A 190 -20.93 -12.97 40.31
C ASP A 190 -21.52 -14.14 39.52
N ALA A 191 -22.26 -15.02 40.20
CA ALA A 191 -22.88 -16.19 39.58
C ALA A 191 -23.93 -15.84 38.49
N GLY A 192 -24.45 -14.61 38.51
CA GLY A 192 -25.37 -14.09 37.50
C GLY A 192 -24.70 -13.47 36.28
N TRP A 193 -23.36 -13.47 36.20
CA TRP A 193 -22.65 -12.93 35.05
C TRP A 193 -22.91 -13.74 33.77
N PRO A 194 -23.17 -13.11 32.61
CA PRO A 194 -23.36 -13.84 31.36
C PRO A 194 -22.14 -14.71 31.01
N VAL A 195 -22.37 -15.98 30.66
CA VAL A 195 -21.31 -16.98 30.41
C VAL A 195 -20.30 -16.49 29.36
N ASP A 196 -20.80 -15.95 28.25
CA ASP A 196 -19.98 -15.40 27.16
C ASP A 196 -19.84 -13.86 27.24
N GLY A 197 -20.08 -13.29 28.43
CA GLY A 197 -20.01 -11.86 28.66
C GLY A 197 -18.58 -11.32 28.67
N TYR A 198 -18.40 -10.13 28.11
CA TYR A 198 -17.14 -9.40 28.09
C TYR A 198 -16.74 -8.94 29.49
N ARG A 199 -15.57 -9.34 29.98
CA ARG A 199 -15.14 -9.10 31.37
C ARG A 199 -14.26 -7.87 31.56
N GLY A 200 -13.98 -7.10 30.50
CA GLY A 200 -13.08 -5.95 30.57
C GLY A 200 -13.65 -4.77 31.36
N ASP A 201 -12.76 -3.97 31.95
CA ASP A 201 -13.15 -2.81 32.78
C ASP A 201 -13.95 -1.77 32.00
N TYR A 202 -13.72 -1.65 30.69
CA TYR A 202 -14.46 -0.76 29.80
C TYR A 202 -15.99 -1.02 29.80
N ILE A 203 -16.44 -2.24 30.13
CA ILE A 203 -17.87 -2.55 30.23
C ILE A 203 -18.51 -1.78 31.40
N GLN A 204 -17.75 -1.58 32.49
CA GLN A 204 -18.18 -0.75 33.61
C GLN A 204 -18.31 0.72 33.20
N ASP A 205 -17.38 1.22 32.37
CA ASP A 205 -17.43 2.59 31.87
C ASP A 205 -18.64 2.81 30.96
N VAL A 206 -18.90 1.88 30.03
CA VAL A 206 -20.09 1.91 29.16
C VAL A 206 -21.38 1.87 30.00
N ALA A 207 -21.45 1.00 31.00
CA ALA A 207 -22.61 0.90 31.89
C ALA A 207 -22.85 2.18 32.71
N ARG A 208 -21.78 2.80 33.22
CA ARG A 208 -21.85 4.08 33.94
C ARG A 208 -22.38 5.19 33.02
N ALA A 209 -21.78 5.35 31.84
CA ALA A 209 -22.19 6.36 30.87
C ALA A 209 -23.65 6.18 30.42
N TYR A 210 -24.11 4.92 30.28
CA TYR A 210 -25.50 4.62 29.97
C TYR A 210 -26.47 5.05 31.08
N LEU A 211 -26.14 4.76 32.34
CA LEU A 211 -26.92 5.15 33.52
C LEU A 211 -26.95 6.66 33.73
N GLU A 212 -25.85 7.34 33.43
CA GLU A 212 -25.71 8.80 33.50
C GLU A 212 -26.40 9.52 32.33
N ARG A 213 -26.97 8.77 31.38
CA ARG A 213 -27.66 9.28 30.19
C ARG A 213 -26.78 10.19 29.35
N GLU A 214 -25.50 9.82 29.23
CA GLU A 214 -24.59 10.50 28.32
C GLU A 214 -25.11 10.43 26.87
N THR A 215 -24.79 11.44 26.08
CA THR A 215 -24.97 11.40 24.62
C THR A 215 -23.63 11.12 23.97
N VAL A 216 -23.54 10.02 23.23
CA VAL A 216 -22.36 9.64 22.46
C VAL A 216 -22.60 9.91 20.97
N ALA A 217 -21.62 10.51 20.31
CA ALA A 217 -21.60 10.71 18.86
C ALA A 217 -20.58 9.76 18.23
N ALA A 218 -21.04 8.84 17.39
CA ALA A 218 -20.23 7.93 16.60
C ALA A 218 -20.49 8.23 15.13
N ASP A 219 -19.79 9.26 14.63
CA ASP A 219 -19.87 9.83 13.29
C ASP A 219 -21.29 10.01 12.72
N ASP A 220 -21.87 8.96 12.14
CA ASP A 220 -23.18 8.90 11.51
C ASP A 220 -24.37 8.87 12.48
N GLN A 221 -24.14 8.58 13.77
CA GLN A 221 -25.20 8.48 14.76
C GLN A 221 -24.89 9.19 16.08
N GLN A 222 -25.95 9.73 16.70
CA GLN A 222 -25.93 10.19 18.09
C GLN A 222 -26.92 9.37 18.92
N VAL A 223 -26.42 8.78 20.00
CA VAL A 223 -27.22 7.91 20.87
C VAL A 223 -27.11 8.42 22.30
N THR A 224 -28.26 8.57 22.97
CA THR A 224 -28.32 8.95 24.38
C THR A 224 -28.71 7.75 25.23
N GLY A 225 -28.00 7.52 26.34
CA GLY A 225 -28.34 6.45 27.27
C GLY A 225 -29.74 6.66 27.87
N ALA A 226 -30.57 5.62 27.87
CA ALA A 226 -31.91 5.70 28.49
C ALA A 226 -31.82 5.63 30.03
N GLY A 227 -30.76 5.02 30.55
CA GLY A 227 -30.56 4.77 31.99
C GLY A 227 -31.55 3.74 32.55
N ASP A 228 -32.20 2.94 31.70
CA ASP A 228 -33.08 1.85 32.10
C ASP A 228 -32.33 0.51 32.05
N PRO A 229 -32.11 -0.17 33.21
CA PRO A 229 -31.46 -1.48 33.28
C PRO A 229 -32.17 -2.60 32.52
N ASP A 230 -33.46 -2.48 32.23
CA ASP A 230 -34.26 -3.54 31.61
C ASP A 230 -34.51 -3.31 30.12
N ASP A 231 -34.14 -2.14 29.58
CA ASP A 231 -34.20 -1.83 28.13
C ASP A 231 -32.94 -2.35 27.40
N ALA A 232 -32.99 -3.62 27.01
CA ALA A 232 -31.90 -4.29 26.31
C ALA A 232 -31.53 -3.63 24.96
N ASP A 233 -32.50 -3.09 24.23
CA ASP A 233 -32.27 -2.49 22.91
C ASP A 233 -31.66 -1.10 23.03
N ALA A 234 -32.03 -0.31 24.04
CA ALA A 234 -31.35 0.94 24.36
C ALA A 234 -29.90 0.69 24.82
N ILE A 235 -29.67 -0.31 25.68
CA ILE A 235 -28.32 -0.71 26.11
C ILE A 235 -27.47 -1.10 24.90
N ARG A 236 -28.00 -1.93 24.00
CA ARG A 236 -27.31 -2.38 22.79
C ARG A 236 -26.86 -1.21 21.93
N ARG A 237 -27.80 -0.34 21.54
CA ARG A 237 -27.51 0.81 20.66
C ARG A 237 -26.50 1.75 21.29
N PHE A 238 -26.66 2.03 22.59
CA PHE A 238 -25.73 2.89 23.31
C PHE A 238 -24.32 2.29 23.40
N ALA A 239 -24.20 1.01 23.76
CA ALA A 239 -22.91 0.34 23.91
C ALA A 239 -22.14 0.27 22.58
N VAL A 240 -22.83 -0.04 21.47
CA VAL A 240 -22.23 -0.02 20.13
C VAL A 240 -21.75 1.38 19.78
N ALA A 241 -22.59 2.41 19.94
CA ALA A 241 -22.21 3.79 19.63
C ALA A 241 -21.05 4.29 20.51
N TYR A 242 -21.04 3.95 21.80
CA TYR A 242 -19.95 4.30 22.72
C TYR A 242 -18.63 3.70 22.24
N LEU A 243 -18.60 2.40 21.93
CA LEU A 243 -17.37 1.72 21.54
C LEU A 243 -16.90 2.15 20.15
N ARG A 244 -17.82 2.41 19.20
CA ARG A 244 -17.46 2.99 17.90
C ARG A 244 -16.74 4.33 18.08
N ARG A 245 -17.27 5.22 18.92
CA ARG A 245 -16.63 6.52 19.24
C ARG A 245 -15.21 6.33 19.78
N GLU A 246 -15.01 5.42 20.73
CA GLU A 246 -13.67 5.16 21.29
C GLU A 246 -12.71 4.64 20.21
N GLN A 247 -13.14 3.68 19.40
CA GLN A 247 -12.32 3.14 18.31
C GLN A 247 -11.97 4.21 17.25
N ASP A 248 -12.91 5.11 16.93
CA ASP A 248 -12.68 6.22 16.01
C ASP A 248 -11.65 7.23 16.56
N LEU A 249 -11.73 7.53 17.86
CA LEU A 249 -10.75 8.40 18.52
C LEU A 249 -9.36 7.77 18.52
N ASP A 250 -9.26 6.46 18.80
CA ASP A 250 -8.00 5.72 18.75
C ASP A 250 -7.38 5.75 17.35
N LEU A 251 -8.19 5.51 16.31
CA LEU A 251 -7.72 5.52 14.91
C LEU A 251 -7.28 6.91 14.47
N ARG A 252 -8.02 7.96 14.84
CA ARG A 252 -7.64 9.35 14.56
C ARG A 252 -6.34 9.73 15.27
N ALA A 253 -6.17 9.31 16.53
CA ALA A 253 -4.92 9.52 17.27
C ALA A 253 -3.75 8.74 16.62
N PHE A 254 -4.03 7.59 16.00
CA PHE A 254 -3.07 6.81 15.23
C PHE A 254 -2.77 7.41 13.83
N GLY A 255 -3.48 8.46 13.40
CA GLY A 255 -3.30 9.12 12.11
C GLY A 255 -4.02 8.44 10.95
N VAL A 256 -5.00 7.58 11.25
CA VAL A 256 -5.83 6.87 10.27
C VAL A 256 -7.21 7.50 10.23
N HIS A 257 -7.70 7.71 9.01
CA HIS A 257 -9.00 8.32 8.74
C HIS A 257 -9.75 7.45 7.74
N PHE A 258 -11.07 7.39 7.87
CA PHE A 258 -11.97 6.66 6.98
C PHE A 258 -12.90 7.64 6.26
N ASP A 259 -13.26 7.30 5.03
CA ASP A 259 -14.19 8.07 4.20
C ASP A 259 -15.62 7.55 4.36
N VAL A 260 -15.76 6.24 4.61
CA VAL A 260 -17.04 5.56 4.76
C VAL A 260 -17.00 4.63 5.97
N TYR A 261 -18.06 4.68 6.77
CA TYR A 261 -18.35 3.72 7.81
C TYR A 261 -19.58 2.91 7.40
N TYR A 262 -19.43 1.60 7.28
CA TYR A 262 -20.50 0.71 6.86
C TYR A 262 -20.93 -0.19 8.00
N LEU A 263 -22.24 -0.33 8.24
CA LEU A 263 -22.78 -1.19 9.29
C LEU A 263 -23.43 -2.43 8.67
N GLU A 264 -23.10 -3.61 9.18
CA GLU A 264 -23.73 -4.88 8.81
C GLU A 264 -25.26 -4.80 8.94
N SER A 265 -25.78 -4.14 9.97
CA SER A 265 -27.21 -3.98 10.19
C SER A 265 -27.95 -3.27 9.04
N ALA A 266 -27.26 -2.51 8.18
CA ALA A 266 -27.86 -1.88 7.02
C ALA A 266 -28.18 -2.86 5.86
N LEU A 267 -27.71 -4.11 5.94
CA LEU A 267 -27.95 -5.14 4.92
C LEU A 267 -29.26 -5.91 5.12
N TYR A 268 -29.94 -5.72 6.25
CA TYR A 268 -31.10 -6.52 6.67
C TYR A 268 -32.35 -5.68 6.98
#